data_AF-A0ABD4WSS0-F1
#
_entry.id   AF-A0ABD4WSS0-F1
#
_cell.length_a   1.000
_cell.length_b   1.000
_cell.length_c   1.000
_cell.angle_alpha   90.00
_cell.angle_beta   90.00
_cell.angle_gamma   90.00
#
_symmetry.space_group_name_H-M   'P 1'
#
loop_
_entity.id
_entity.type
_entity.pdbx_description
1 polymer ?
#
loop_
_entity_poly.entity_id
_entity_poly.type
_entity_poly.pdbx_seq_one_letter_code
_entity_poly.pdbx_strand_id
1 'polypeptide(L)'
;MSNYFPIIKTKRLILREIVAEDAGNILKYLSDKEVMKHYGLEPFTTVEDASNEIAWYKSILNEKSGIRWGITLKEQDDIIGSCGFLNRVHNHCRAEIGYELSKDYWGNGIANAASQKLIKKNGFIKEGLLRSYEFRCGKFDDLYMYSLLKQDFDRLQPHEGNI
;
A
#
# COMPACT_ATOMS: atom_id res chain seq x y z
N MET A 1 -16.47 19.70 -4.55
CA MET A 1 -16.64 18.99 -3.26
C MET A 1 -15.34 18.26 -2.97
N SER A 2 -14.69 18.52 -1.84
CA SER A 2 -13.45 17.79 -1.48
C SER A 2 -13.83 16.34 -1.21
N ASN A 3 -13.41 15.43 -2.09
CA ASN A 3 -13.49 14.00 -1.83
C ASN A 3 -12.52 13.70 -0.69
N TYR A 4 -13.06 13.22 0.43
CA TYR A 4 -12.26 12.89 1.61
C TYR A 4 -11.40 11.66 1.34
N PHE A 5 -10.07 11.83 1.35
CA PHE A 5 -9.13 10.72 1.30
C PHE A 5 -8.68 10.32 2.73
N PRO A 6 -8.75 9.03 3.11
CA PRO A 6 -8.48 8.61 4.48
C PRO A 6 -6.99 8.68 4.83
N ILE A 7 -6.62 9.53 5.77
CA ILE A 7 -5.26 9.56 6.34
C ILE A 7 -5.07 8.43 7.36
N ILE A 8 -3.90 7.79 7.35
CA ILE A 8 -3.54 6.73 8.31
C ILE A 8 -2.23 7.08 8.99
N LYS A 9 -2.25 7.14 10.32
CA LYS A 9 -1.05 7.45 11.11
C LYS A 9 -0.55 6.18 11.81
N THR A 10 0.77 6.00 11.86
CA THR A 10 1.45 5.01 12.69
C THR A 10 2.33 5.71 13.73
N LYS A 11 3.20 4.96 14.43
CA LYS A 11 4.21 5.57 15.31
C LYS A 11 5.17 6.47 14.53
N ARG A 12 5.60 6.08 13.33
CA ARG A 12 6.66 6.74 12.54
C ARG A 12 6.22 7.30 11.19
N LEU A 13 5.07 6.85 10.68
CA LEU A 13 4.62 7.10 9.30
C LEU A 13 3.29 7.84 9.27
N ILE A 14 3.08 8.59 8.19
CA ILE A 14 1.78 9.06 7.73
C ILE A 14 1.55 8.47 6.34
N LEU A 15 0.43 7.76 6.18
CA LEU A 15 -0.07 7.32 4.88
C LEU A 15 -1.14 8.31 4.44
N ARG A 16 -0.90 9.00 3.32
CA ARG A 16 -1.76 10.05 2.80
C ARG A 16 -2.05 9.85 1.31
N GLU A 17 -2.94 10.67 0.78
CA GLU A 17 -3.17 10.74 -0.66
C GLU A 17 -1.88 11.15 -1.37
N ILE A 18 -1.67 10.58 -2.55
CA ILE A 18 -0.60 11.00 -3.46
C ILE A 18 -1.20 12.03 -4.42
N VAL A 19 -0.62 13.22 -4.45
CA VAL A 19 -1.08 14.35 -5.27
C VAL A 19 -0.10 14.61 -6.42
N ALA A 20 -0.48 15.46 -7.37
CA ALA A 20 0.32 15.69 -8.58
C ALA A 20 1.71 16.27 -8.26
N GLU A 21 1.79 17.06 -7.19
CA GLU A 21 3.00 17.69 -6.69
C GLU A 21 4.03 16.66 -6.18
N ASP A 22 3.59 15.45 -5.84
CA ASP A 22 4.47 14.36 -5.39
C ASP A 22 5.22 13.68 -6.55
N ALA A 23 4.91 14.00 -7.82
CA ALA A 23 5.49 13.35 -8.99
C ALA A 23 7.03 13.38 -8.97
N GLY A 24 7.62 14.48 -8.48
CA GLY A 24 9.07 14.59 -8.31
C GLY A 24 9.62 13.59 -7.29
N ASN A 25 8.94 13.39 -6.16
CA ASN A 25 9.34 12.42 -5.14
C ASN A 25 9.17 10.98 -5.64
N ILE A 26 8.11 10.70 -6.40
CA ILE A 26 7.86 9.39 -7.00
C ILE A 26 8.94 9.04 -8.03
N LEU A 27 9.26 9.98 -8.92
CA LEU A 27 10.32 9.78 -9.91
C LEU A 27 11.67 9.46 -9.26
N LYS A 28 11.99 10.05 -8.09
CA LYS A 28 13.26 9.77 -7.39
C LYS A 28 13.45 8.28 -7.12
N TYR A 29 12.40 7.55 -6.76
CA TYR A 29 12.52 6.13 -6.44
C TYR A 29 12.09 5.17 -7.56
N LEU A 30 11.15 5.57 -8.42
CA LEU A 30 10.76 4.75 -9.58
C LEU A 30 11.72 4.86 -10.77
N SER A 31 12.66 5.81 -10.76
CA SER A 31 13.78 5.81 -11.72
C SER A 31 14.93 4.87 -11.31
N ASP A 32 14.88 4.32 -10.10
CA ASP A 32 15.90 3.42 -9.60
C ASP A 32 15.70 1.98 -10.09
N LYS A 33 16.71 1.45 -10.79
CA LYS A 33 16.70 0.09 -11.36
C LYS A 33 16.57 -1.02 -10.31
N GLU A 34 17.11 -0.83 -9.11
CA GLU A 34 16.99 -1.82 -8.04
C GLU A 34 15.56 -1.85 -7.48
N VAL A 35 14.92 -0.68 -7.36
CA VAL A 35 13.52 -0.59 -6.95
C VAL A 35 12.60 -1.21 -8.00
N MET A 36 12.88 -0.96 -9.29
CA MET A 36 12.02 -1.42 -10.40
C MET A 36 12.30 -2.84 -10.88
N LYS A 37 13.38 -3.47 -10.41
CA LYS A 37 13.83 -4.81 -10.83
C LYS A 37 12.73 -5.89 -10.84
N HIS A 38 11.79 -5.79 -9.91
CA HIS A 38 10.68 -6.75 -9.75
C HIS A 38 9.29 -6.13 -9.94
N TYR A 39 9.22 -4.86 -10.37
CA TYR A 39 7.96 -4.13 -10.52
C TYR A 39 7.19 -4.54 -11.78
N GLY A 40 7.91 -5.01 -12.81
CA GLY A 40 7.31 -5.42 -14.10
C GLY A 40 7.16 -4.28 -15.11
N LEU A 41 7.77 -3.12 -14.84
CA LEU A 41 7.90 -1.98 -15.77
C LEU A 41 9.36 -1.54 -15.85
N GLU A 42 9.71 -0.84 -16.92
CA GLU A 42 10.98 -0.14 -17.02
C GLU A 42 11.02 1.03 -16.02
N PRO A 43 12.21 1.40 -15.49
CA PRO A 43 12.34 2.54 -14.62
C PRO A 43 11.86 3.83 -15.27
N PHE A 44 11.24 4.68 -14.46
CA PHE A 44 10.70 5.95 -14.93
C PHE A 44 11.84 6.90 -15.29
N THR A 45 11.63 7.68 -16.35
CA THR A 45 12.66 8.59 -16.88
C THR A 45 12.25 10.05 -16.75
N THR A 46 10.95 10.33 -16.65
CA THR A 46 10.41 11.67 -16.63
C THR A 46 9.40 11.89 -15.51
N VAL A 47 9.16 13.16 -15.16
CA VAL A 47 8.08 13.54 -14.24
C VAL A 47 6.70 13.20 -14.81
N GLU A 48 6.57 13.14 -16.14
CA GLU A 48 5.35 12.71 -16.81
C GLU A 48 5.04 11.24 -16.55
N ASP A 49 6.05 10.35 -16.58
CA ASP A 49 5.87 8.92 -16.20
C ASP A 49 5.29 8.80 -14.78
N ALA A 50 5.87 9.55 -13.83
CA ALA A 50 5.39 9.60 -12.44
C ALA A 50 3.97 10.19 -12.33
N SER A 51 3.67 11.21 -13.13
CA SER A 51 2.34 11.84 -13.16
C SER A 51 1.28 10.88 -13.71
N ASN A 52 1.63 10.07 -14.71
CA ASN A 52 0.76 9.03 -15.26
C ASN A 52 0.45 7.95 -14.23
N GLU A 53 1.46 7.54 -13.44
CA GLU A 53 1.26 6.62 -12.33
C GLU A 53 0.33 7.19 -11.24
N ILE A 54 0.49 8.47 -10.88
CA ILE A 54 -0.42 9.16 -9.95
C ILE A 54 -1.86 9.22 -10.52
N ALA A 55 -1.99 9.47 -11.83
CA ALA A 55 -3.29 9.46 -12.49
C ALA A 55 -3.93 8.07 -12.46
N TRP A 56 -3.14 7.00 -12.62
CA TRP A 56 -3.60 5.63 -12.45
C TRP A 56 -4.08 5.36 -11.02
N TYR A 57 -3.39 5.84 -9.98
CA TYR A 57 -3.85 5.74 -8.58
C TYR A 57 -5.22 6.40 -8.36
N LYS A 58 -5.47 7.52 -9.04
CA LYS A 58 -6.78 8.18 -9.00
C LYS A 58 -7.85 7.38 -9.76
N SER A 59 -7.51 6.78 -10.90
CA SER A 59 -8.42 5.91 -11.66
C SER A 59 -8.88 4.71 -10.82
N ILE A 60 -7.95 3.97 -10.19
CA ILE A 60 -8.33 2.79 -9.40
C ILE A 60 -9.21 3.13 -8.19
N LEU A 61 -9.03 4.33 -7.61
CA LEU A 61 -9.88 4.84 -6.54
C LEU A 61 -11.28 5.16 -7.05
N ASN A 62 -11.38 5.90 -8.16
CA ASN A 62 -12.65 6.29 -8.76
C ASN A 62 -13.47 5.07 -9.23
N GLU A 63 -12.79 4.08 -9.79
CA GLU A 63 -13.37 2.81 -10.26
C GLU A 63 -13.67 1.83 -9.12
N LYS A 64 -13.27 2.15 -7.87
CA LYS A 64 -13.37 1.28 -6.70
C LYS A 64 -12.67 -0.07 -6.88
N SER A 65 -11.68 -0.13 -7.77
CA SER A 65 -10.84 -1.30 -8.06
C SER A 65 -9.58 -1.34 -7.21
N GLY A 66 -9.23 -0.23 -6.55
CA GLY A 66 -8.09 -0.13 -5.64
C GLY A 66 -8.07 1.17 -4.85
N ILE A 67 -7.06 1.31 -3.99
CA ILE A 67 -6.73 2.55 -3.28
C ILE A 67 -5.28 2.47 -2.84
N ARG A 68 -4.52 3.53 -3.11
CA ARG A 68 -3.08 3.57 -2.86
C ARG A 68 -2.72 4.81 -2.05
N TRP A 69 -1.94 4.59 -1.00
CA TRP A 69 -1.45 5.64 -0.12
C TRP A 69 0.04 5.87 -0.36
N GLY A 70 0.43 7.14 -0.41
CA GLY A 70 1.81 7.56 -0.30
C GLY A 70 2.30 7.37 1.13
N ILE A 71 3.51 6.85 1.27
CA ILE A 71 4.18 6.67 2.56
C ILE A 71 5.08 7.88 2.80
N THR A 72 4.88 8.55 3.93
CA THR A 72 5.75 9.64 4.41
C THR A 72 6.22 9.34 5.83
N LEU A 73 7.33 9.95 6.23
CA LEU A 73 7.73 10.01 7.64
C LEU A 73 6.92 11.11 8.36
N LYS A 74 6.75 11.03 9.68
CA LYS A 74 5.95 12.05 10.40
C LYS A 74 6.49 13.48 10.32
N GLU A 75 7.80 13.63 10.17
CA GLU A 75 8.50 14.91 10.22
C GLU A 75 8.82 15.46 8.83
N GLN A 76 8.47 14.72 7.77
CA GLN A 76 8.80 15.04 6.39
C GLN A 76 7.60 14.71 5.51
N ASP A 77 7.21 15.60 4.61
CA ASP A 77 6.06 15.35 3.74
C ASP A 77 6.45 14.69 2.40
N ASP A 78 7.74 14.41 2.20
CA ASP A 78 8.23 13.71 1.01
C ASP A 78 7.65 12.29 0.92
N ILE A 79 7.08 11.94 -0.23
CA ILE A 79 6.71 10.55 -0.54
C ILE A 79 7.98 9.71 -0.70
N ILE A 80 8.14 8.71 0.16
CA ILE A 80 9.30 7.80 0.16
C ILE A 80 8.97 6.41 -0.40
N GLY A 81 7.73 6.23 -0.86
CA GLY A 81 7.20 4.97 -1.38
C GLY A 81 5.67 4.99 -1.32
N SER A 82 5.04 3.89 -1.69
CA SER A 82 3.59 3.77 -1.58
C SER A 82 3.17 2.37 -1.19
N CYS A 83 1.95 2.24 -0.66
CA CYS A 83 1.33 0.95 -0.39
C CYS A 83 -0.18 1.04 -0.53
N GLY A 84 -0.82 -0.06 -0.89
CA GLY A 84 -2.25 -0.02 -1.13
C GLY A 84 -2.84 -1.35 -1.54
N PHE A 85 -4.12 -1.29 -1.88
CA PHE A 85 -4.85 -2.41 -2.45
C PHE A 85 -5.07 -2.17 -3.94
N LEU A 86 -4.89 -3.21 -4.74
CA LEU A 86 -5.14 -3.24 -6.18
C LEU A 86 -5.97 -4.47 -6.55
N ASN A 87 -6.46 -4.52 -7.78
CA ASN A 87 -7.20 -5.67 -8.33
C ASN A 87 -8.34 -6.17 -7.42
N ARG A 88 -9.12 -5.24 -6.85
CA ARG A 88 -10.27 -5.59 -6.01
C ARG A 88 -11.36 -6.23 -6.86
N VAL A 89 -11.76 -7.44 -6.49
CA VAL A 89 -12.85 -8.20 -7.11
C VAL A 89 -13.89 -8.49 -6.05
N HIS A 90 -14.93 -7.64 -5.99
CA HIS A 90 -15.98 -7.67 -4.96
C HIS A 90 -16.68 -9.04 -4.90
N ASN A 91 -17.04 -9.61 -6.06
CA ASN A 91 -17.71 -10.91 -6.13
C ASN A 91 -16.89 -12.06 -5.51
N HIS A 92 -15.56 -11.92 -5.46
CA HIS A 92 -14.67 -12.94 -4.92
C HIS A 92 -14.10 -12.57 -3.55
N CYS A 93 -14.53 -11.43 -2.97
CA CYS A 93 -13.96 -10.88 -1.74
C CYS A 93 -12.41 -10.85 -1.76
N ARG A 94 -11.84 -10.55 -2.94
CA ARG A 94 -10.39 -10.61 -3.19
C ARG A 94 -9.84 -9.23 -3.49
N ALA A 95 -8.64 -8.97 -3.00
CA ALA A 95 -7.80 -7.85 -3.39
C ALA A 95 -6.34 -8.27 -3.32
N GLU A 96 -5.47 -7.56 -4.01
CA GLU A 96 -4.03 -7.68 -3.87
C GLU A 96 -3.50 -6.52 -3.05
N ILE A 97 -2.53 -6.78 -2.18
CA ILE A 97 -1.81 -5.72 -1.46
C ILE A 97 -0.44 -5.55 -2.12
N GLY A 98 -0.09 -4.32 -2.43
CA GLY A 98 1.19 -3.95 -3.03
C GLY A 98 1.87 -2.87 -2.22
N TYR A 99 3.20 -2.84 -2.31
CA TYR A 99 4.01 -1.74 -1.81
C TYR A 99 5.31 -1.61 -2.60
N GLU A 100 5.85 -0.40 -2.61
CA GLU A 100 7.14 -0.06 -3.14
C GLU A 100 7.74 1.04 -2.27
N LEU A 101 9.06 1.05 -2.17
CA LEU A 101 9.77 1.92 -1.24
C LEU A 101 11.09 2.33 -1.84
N SER A 102 11.44 3.61 -1.69
CA SER A 102 12.78 4.10 -2.02
C SER A 102 13.84 3.27 -1.30
N LYS A 103 14.91 2.95 -2.03
CA LYS A 103 16.01 2.12 -1.56
C LYS A 103 16.68 2.67 -0.29
N ASP A 104 16.68 3.99 -0.12
CA ASP A 104 17.27 4.67 1.04
C ASP A 104 16.58 4.27 2.35
N TYR A 105 15.36 3.73 2.26
CA TYR A 105 14.52 3.35 3.39
C TYR A 105 14.38 1.83 3.55
N TRP A 106 15.09 1.03 2.75
CA TRP A 106 15.09 -0.43 2.87
C TRP A 106 15.71 -0.90 4.19
N GLY A 107 15.39 -2.12 4.62
CA GLY A 107 15.88 -2.69 5.88
C GLY A 107 15.31 -2.07 7.16
N ASN A 108 14.57 -0.97 7.09
CA ASN A 108 14.05 -0.22 8.24
C ASN A 108 12.62 -0.63 8.68
N GLY A 109 12.06 -1.65 8.04
CA GLY A 109 10.71 -2.18 8.32
C GLY A 109 9.56 -1.22 7.96
N ILE A 110 9.81 -0.18 7.14
CA ILE A 110 8.83 0.86 6.79
C ILE A 110 7.68 0.29 5.96
N ALA A 111 7.99 -0.40 4.85
CA ALA A 111 6.97 -1.03 3.99
C ALA A 111 6.09 -2.02 4.77
N ASN A 112 6.72 -2.88 5.60
CA ASN A 112 6.00 -3.81 6.48
C ASN A 112 5.11 -3.08 7.49
N ALA A 113 5.58 -2.01 8.12
CA ALA A 113 4.76 -1.25 9.07
C ALA A 113 3.56 -0.59 8.38
N ALA A 114 3.73 -0.10 7.14
CA ALA A 114 2.66 0.50 6.36
C ALA A 114 1.61 -0.54 5.95
N SER A 115 2.02 -1.64 5.32
CA SER A 115 1.11 -2.72 4.87
C SER A 115 0.37 -3.38 6.03
N GLN A 116 1.06 -3.65 7.15
CA GLN A 116 0.43 -4.19 8.37
C GLN A 116 -0.60 -3.23 8.97
N LYS A 117 -0.39 -1.91 8.86
CA LYS A 117 -1.37 -0.94 9.32
C LYS A 117 -2.59 -0.93 8.41
N LEU A 118 -2.41 -1.06 7.08
CA LEU A 118 -3.50 -1.13 6.11
C LEU A 118 -4.42 -2.33 6.38
N ILE A 119 -3.86 -3.53 6.47
CA ILE A 119 -4.66 -4.75 6.70
C ILE A 119 -5.42 -4.67 8.05
N LYS A 120 -4.77 -4.21 9.13
CA LYS A 120 -5.43 -4.03 10.43
C LYS A 120 -6.55 -3.00 10.38
N LYS A 121 -6.38 -1.89 9.64
CA LYS A 121 -7.44 -0.88 9.47
C LYS A 121 -8.64 -1.42 8.69
N ASN A 122 -8.43 -2.42 7.85
CA ASN A 122 -9.49 -3.12 7.11
C ASN A 122 -10.04 -4.33 7.89
N GLY A 123 -9.80 -4.42 9.20
CA GLY A 123 -10.40 -5.41 10.10
C GLY A 123 -9.62 -6.72 10.23
N PHE A 124 -8.53 -6.92 9.49
CA PHE A 124 -7.74 -8.15 9.62
C PHE A 124 -7.07 -8.24 10.99
N ILE A 125 -7.15 -9.42 11.59
CA ILE A 125 -6.57 -9.75 12.88
C ILE A 125 -5.23 -10.45 12.66
N LYS A 126 -4.23 -10.11 13.48
CA LYS A 126 -2.92 -10.79 13.45
C LYS A 126 -3.05 -12.11 14.18
N GLU A 127 -2.94 -13.22 13.45
CA GLU A 127 -3.02 -14.57 14.01
C GLU A 127 -1.69 -15.04 14.60
N GLY A 128 -0.57 -14.59 14.02
CA GLY A 128 0.74 -15.02 14.53
C GLY A 128 1.92 -14.65 13.65
N LEU A 129 3.06 -15.25 14.03
CA LEU A 129 4.33 -15.20 13.31
C LEU A 129 4.81 -16.63 13.09
N LEU A 130 4.90 -17.04 11.85
CA LEU A 130 5.55 -18.28 11.45
C LEU A 130 7.04 -18.00 11.29
N ARG A 131 7.87 -18.62 12.14
CA ARG A 131 9.32 -18.39 12.14
C ARG A 131 10.00 -19.27 11.12
N SER A 132 10.89 -18.68 10.32
CA SER A 132 11.66 -19.36 9.27
C SER A 132 10.79 -20.21 8.34
N TYR A 133 9.65 -19.66 7.92
CA TYR A 133 8.63 -20.40 7.20
C TYR A 133 8.81 -20.34 5.68
N GLU A 134 9.24 -19.19 5.15
CA GLU A 134 9.30 -18.95 3.72
C GLU A 134 10.75 -18.85 3.26
N PHE A 135 11.18 -19.65 2.28
CA PHE A 135 12.52 -19.55 1.70
C PHE A 135 12.50 -18.62 0.48
N ARG A 136 13.13 -17.46 0.58
CA ARG A 136 13.25 -16.47 -0.50
C ARG A 136 14.65 -15.90 -0.57
N CYS A 137 15.11 -15.60 -1.78
CA CYS A 137 16.42 -14.98 -2.03
C CYS A 137 17.60 -15.67 -1.30
N GLY A 138 17.57 -17.01 -1.20
CA GLY A 138 18.63 -17.80 -0.58
C GLY A 138 18.61 -17.87 0.96
N LYS A 139 17.56 -17.36 1.62
CA LYS A 139 17.40 -17.40 3.08
C LYS A 139 15.97 -17.71 3.49
N PHE A 140 15.78 -18.14 4.73
CA PHE A 140 14.46 -18.23 5.34
C PHE A 140 14.06 -16.89 5.96
N ASP A 141 12.85 -16.45 5.66
CA ASP A 141 12.20 -15.29 6.26
C ASP A 141 11.02 -15.73 7.15
N ASP A 142 10.77 -14.91 8.18
CA ASP A 142 9.59 -15.05 9.03
C ASP A 142 8.35 -14.50 8.31
N LEU A 143 7.20 -15.14 8.50
CA LEU A 143 5.93 -14.74 7.90
C LEU A 143 4.90 -14.34 8.95
N TYR A 144 4.37 -13.12 8.84
CA TYR A 144 3.21 -12.72 9.64
C TYR A 144 1.92 -13.18 8.97
N MET A 145 1.07 -13.86 9.73
CA MET A 145 -0.25 -14.29 9.27
C MET A 145 -1.33 -13.36 9.81
N TYR A 146 -2.18 -12.92 8.90
CA TYR A 146 -3.35 -12.10 9.20
C TYR A 146 -4.59 -12.76 8.60
N SER A 147 -5.69 -12.75 9.33
CA SER A 147 -6.95 -13.32 8.87
C SER A 147 -8.11 -12.35 9.07
N LEU A 148 -9.16 -12.53 8.27
CA LEU A 148 -10.45 -11.91 8.47
C LEU A 148 -11.49 -12.99 8.25
N LEU A 149 -12.10 -13.48 9.34
CA LEU A 149 -13.08 -14.54 9.25
C LEU A 149 -14.39 -14.00 8.68
N LYS A 150 -15.19 -14.88 8.07
CA LYS A 150 -16.50 -14.50 7.50
C LYS A 150 -17.37 -13.75 8.52
N GLN A 151 -17.45 -14.25 9.75
CA GLN A 151 -18.23 -13.61 10.81
C GLN A 151 -17.75 -12.19 11.16
N ASP A 152 -16.45 -11.90 11.02
CA ASP A 152 -15.89 -10.59 11.32
C ASP A 152 -16.08 -9.66 10.11
N PHE A 153 -15.96 -10.20 8.91
CA PHE A 153 -16.27 -9.48 7.67
C PHE A 153 -17.75 -9.05 7.61
N ASP A 154 -18.67 -9.95 7.94
CA ASP A 154 -20.12 -9.68 7.93
C ASP A 154 -20.50 -8.57 8.92
N ARG A 155 -19.79 -8.45 10.06
CA ARG A 155 -19.96 -7.37 11.04
C ARG A 155 -19.42 -6.01 10.58
N LEU A 156 -18.50 -6.00 9.62
CA LEU A 156 -17.92 -4.78 9.06
C LEU A 156 -18.79 -4.20 7.93
N GLN A 157 -19.67 -5.01 7.34
CA GLN A 157 -20.60 -4.51 6.34
C GLN A 157 -21.66 -3.65 7.03
N PRO A 158 -22.01 -2.48 6.48
CA PRO A 158 -23.17 -1.76 6.96
C PRO A 158 -24.39 -2.68 6.83
N HIS A 159 -25.09 -2.93 7.93
CA HIS A 159 -26.34 -3.68 7.90
C HIS A 159 -27.35 -2.90 7.06
N GLU A 160 -27.56 -3.31 5.82
CA GLU A 160 -28.72 -2.90 5.04
C GLU A 160 -29.96 -3.54 5.68
N GLY A 161 -30.65 -2.82 6.57
CA GLY A 161 -31.93 -3.26 7.10
C GLY A 161 -32.22 -2.87 8.54
N ASN A 162 -32.64 -1.63 8.75
CA ASN A 162 -33.68 -1.25 9.71
C ASN A 162 -34.33 0.04 9.18
N ILE A 163 -35.20 -0.13 8.18
CA ILE A 163 -36.31 0.78 7.87
C ILE A 163 -37.55 -0.10 7.76
#